data_AF-A0A9D2MLV5-F1
#
_entry.id   AF-A0A9D2MLV5-F1
#
_cell.length_a   1.000
_cell.length_b   1.000
_cell.length_c   1.000
_cell.angle_alpha   90.00
_cell.angle_beta   90.00
_cell.angle_gamma   90.00
#
_symmetry.space_group_name_H-M   'P 1'
#
loop_
_entity.id
_entity.type
_entity.pdbx_description
1 polymer ?
#
loop_
_entity_poly.entity_id
_entity_poly.type
_entity_poly.pdbx_seq_one_letter_code
_entity_poly.pdbx_strand_id
1 'polypeptide(L)'
;MKKTVTLALTLALLLGTLSGCATDTPADNAESTETSAQAENFSDEMKIPYATDLSPEDGADSVERAGDHENSPYFAHPDVYNMESTDTLTVLHNFKTQQQTSEWSCGVTSALMVLEWYDMLGDWNEETLAELRHSLDGTELEGYPGTTLAQAVDIFEGVGGFDIVTTEDYPDGIWMEDIQGWLAEGKPVMICWNDWGGHWQVIIGYDTMGTETEQDDVFLVADPYDTTDHNQDGYGVYAAERLLYNFTMYGAFPEEEGGSDMLFLVASPAA
;
A
#
# COMPACT_ATOMS: atom_id res chain seq x y z
N MET A 1 36.74 -12.69 8.01
CA MET A 1 36.55 -13.37 9.31
C MET A 1 35.06 -13.63 9.48
N LYS A 2 34.61 -14.87 9.27
CA LYS A 2 33.18 -15.23 9.32
C LYS A 2 32.82 -15.59 10.76
N LYS A 3 31.89 -14.86 11.38
CA LYS A 3 31.34 -15.20 12.69
C LYS A 3 30.17 -16.16 12.48
N THR A 4 30.32 -17.39 12.95
CA THR A 4 29.26 -18.38 13.10
C THR A 4 28.36 -17.99 14.28
N VAL A 5 27.07 -17.82 14.05
CA VAL A 5 26.05 -17.65 15.09
C VAL A 5 25.41 -19.01 15.34
N THR A 6 25.51 -19.50 16.58
CA THR A 6 24.94 -20.77 17.03
C THR A 6 23.54 -20.50 17.57
N LEU A 7 22.51 -21.03 16.91
CA LEU A 7 21.12 -21.01 17.38
C LEU A 7 20.90 -22.22 18.32
N ALA A 8 20.70 -21.98 19.61
CA ALA A 8 20.38 -23.02 20.58
C ALA A 8 18.85 -23.09 20.76
N LEU A 9 18.23 -24.11 20.17
CA LEU A 9 16.80 -24.40 20.31
C LEU A 9 16.61 -25.42 21.45
N THR A 10 16.22 -24.97 22.64
CA THR A 10 15.83 -25.87 23.75
C THR A 10 14.31 -26.01 23.81
N LEU A 11 13.82 -27.12 23.26
CA LEU A 11 12.44 -27.58 23.37
C LEU A 11 12.29 -28.45 24.63
N ALA A 12 11.60 -27.95 25.65
CA ALA A 12 11.23 -28.74 26.82
C ALA A 12 9.71 -28.99 26.83
N LEU A 13 9.30 -30.14 26.29
CA LEU A 13 7.96 -30.69 26.51
C LEU A 13 7.89 -31.29 27.93
N LEU A 14 7.02 -30.74 28.78
CA LEU A 14 6.60 -31.39 30.02
C LEU A 14 5.07 -31.56 29.99
N LEU A 15 4.64 -32.79 29.69
CA LEU A 15 3.28 -33.28 29.95
C LEU A 15 3.10 -33.45 31.46
N GLY A 16 2.09 -32.79 32.03
CA GLY A 16 1.59 -33.04 33.37
C GLY A 16 0.07 -32.94 33.40
N THR A 17 -0.61 -34.07 33.42
CA THR A 17 -2.05 -34.18 33.74
C THR A 17 -2.22 -34.37 35.24
N LEU A 18 -3.12 -33.61 35.89
CA LEU A 18 -4.27 -34.11 36.66
C LEU A 18 -4.95 -33.00 37.51
N SER A 19 -6.28 -32.91 37.29
CA SER A 19 -7.39 -32.54 38.17
C SER A 19 -7.20 -31.67 39.41
N GLY A 20 -7.97 -30.57 39.44
CA GLY A 20 -8.53 -29.97 40.66
C GLY A 20 -9.85 -29.26 40.35
N CYS A 21 -10.97 -29.82 40.82
CA CYS A 21 -12.27 -29.16 40.80
C CYS A 21 -12.39 -28.18 41.98
N ALA A 22 -12.93 -26.98 41.72
CA ALA A 22 -14.06 -26.35 42.41
C ALA A 22 -13.88 -24.82 42.55
N THR A 23 -14.76 -24.11 41.83
CA THR A 23 -15.48 -22.88 42.18
C THR A 23 -14.72 -21.73 42.84
N ASP A 24 -14.61 -20.59 42.14
CA ASP A 24 -15.14 -19.31 42.64
C ASP A 24 -15.24 -18.27 41.49
N THR A 25 -16.47 -17.75 41.33
CA THR A 25 -16.87 -16.44 40.76
C THR A 25 -16.36 -16.03 39.36
N PRO A 26 -17.24 -15.88 38.35
CA PRO A 26 -16.86 -15.13 37.14
C PRO A 26 -16.58 -13.68 37.54
N ALA A 27 -15.44 -13.15 37.12
CA ALA A 27 -15.17 -11.73 37.18
C ALA A 27 -16.10 -11.01 36.20
N ASP A 28 -17.31 -10.67 36.64
CA ASP A 28 -18.09 -9.58 36.09
C ASP A 28 -17.35 -8.30 36.46
N ASN A 29 -16.50 -7.83 35.56
CA ASN A 29 -16.02 -6.46 35.40
C ASN A 29 -15.19 -6.38 34.12
N ALA A 30 -15.82 -6.66 32.98
CA ALA A 30 -15.49 -5.95 31.77
C ALA A 30 -16.41 -4.73 31.76
N GLU A 31 -15.95 -3.65 32.39
CA GLU A 31 -16.47 -2.33 32.14
C GLU A 31 -16.27 -2.12 30.63
N SER A 32 -17.36 -2.14 29.86
CA SER A 32 -17.35 -1.71 28.48
C SER A 32 -17.02 -0.21 28.51
N THR A 33 -15.74 0.12 28.57
CA THR A 33 -15.25 1.28 27.85
C THR A 33 -15.84 1.14 26.46
N GLU A 34 -16.79 2.01 26.13
CA GLU A 34 -17.11 2.34 24.76
C GLU A 34 -15.78 2.78 24.15
N THR A 35 -15.03 1.81 23.62
CA THR A 35 -14.12 2.04 22.52
C THR A 35 -15.00 2.78 21.54
N SER A 36 -14.67 4.05 21.27
CA SER A 36 -15.24 4.76 20.13
C SER A 36 -15.21 3.76 18.99
N ALA A 37 -16.39 3.30 18.55
CA ALA A 37 -16.46 2.42 17.40
C ALA A 37 -15.67 3.17 16.32
N GLN A 38 -14.50 2.65 15.95
CA GLN A 38 -13.81 3.13 14.76
C GLN A 38 -14.87 3.01 13.68
N ALA A 39 -15.27 4.14 13.12
CA ALA A 39 -16.32 4.14 12.12
C ALA A 39 -15.81 3.25 10.99
N GLU A 40 -16.61 2.25 10.62
CA GLU A 40 -16.37 1.49 9.41
C GLU A 40 -16.96 2.27 8.23
N ASN A 41 -16.24 2.32 7.12
CA ASN A 41 -16.67 3.06 5.93
C ASN A 41 -16.86 2.15 4.72
N PHE A 42 -18.11 1.75 4.51
CA PHE A 42 -18.56 1.00 3.33
C PHE A 42 -19.20 1.91 2.25
N SER A 43 -18.97 3.22 2.34
CA SER A 43 -19.46 4.17 1.35
C SER A 43 -18.42 4.41 0.25
N ASP A 44 -18.83 5.08 -0.83
CA ASP A 44 -17.96 5.41 -1.97
C ASP A 44 -17.44 6.87 -1.91
N GLU A 45 -17.48 7.53 -0.75
CA GLU A 45 -17.14 8.96 -0.67
C GLU A 45 -15.67 9.27 -1.01
N MET A 46 -14.79 8.29 -0.83
CA MET A 46 -13.37 8.37 -1.18
C MET A 46 -13.09 8.12 -2.67
N LYS A 47 -14.06 7.56 -3.41
CA LYS A 47 -13.81 7.02 -4.75
C LYS A 47 -13.67 8.14 -5.79
N ILE A 48 -12.61 8.08 -6.57
CA ILE A 48 -12.43 8.90 -7.78
C ILE A 48 -13.34 8.32 -8.87
N PRO A 49 -14.28 9.09 -9.44
CA PRO A 49 -15.13 8.60 -10.52
C PRO A 49 -14.34 8.13 -11.73
N TYR A 50 -14.72 6.98 -12.29
CA TYR A 50 -14.12 6.44 -13.51
C TYR A 50 -14.39 7.33 -14.72
N ALA A 51 -13.32 7.83 -15.34
CA ALA A 51 -13.39 8.57 -16.60
C ALA A 51 -13.32 7.65 -17.83
N THR A 52 -12.66 6.49 -17.68
CA THR A 52 -12.53 5.43 -18.68
C THR A 52 -12.48 4.08 -17.97
N ASP A 53 -12.79 3.01 -18.71
CA ASP A 53 -12.69 1.62 -18.26
C ASP A 53 -11.94 0.86 -19.36
N LEU A 54 -10.70 0.48 -19.06
CA LEU A 54 -9.77 -0.12 -20.03
C LEU A 54 -10.20 -1.53 -20.44
N SER A 55 -10.80 -2.29 -19.52
CA SER A 55 -11.24 -3.66 -19.74
C SER A 55 -12.49 -3.98 -18.89
N PRO A 56 -13.71 -3.76 -19.45
CA PRO A 56 -14.95 -3.86 -18.67
C PRO A 56 -15.29 -5.23 -18.06
N GLU A 57 -14.51 -6.27 -18.38
CA GLU A 57 -14.75 -7.64 -17.95
C GLU A 57 -13.66 -8.14 -16.97
N ASP A 58 -12.62 -7.33 -16.70
CA ASP A 58 -11.53 -7.64 -15.77
C ASP A 58 -11.07 -6.39 -15.00
N GLY A 59 -10.03 -6.49 -14.18
CA GLY A 59 -9.65 -5.42 -13.26
C GLY A 59 -10.43 -5.50 -11.94
N ALA A 60 -9.97 -4.74 -10.96
CA ALA A 60 -10.55 -4.77 -9.62
C ALA A 60 -11.93 -4.10 -9.58
N ASP A 61 -12.17 -3.10 -10.43
CA ASP A 61 -13.46 -2.43 -10.56
C ASP A 61 -14.58 -3.37 -11.07
N SER A 62 -14.26 -4.39 -11.88
CA SER A 62 -15.23 -5.35 -12.39
C SER A 62 -15.96 -6.15 -11.29
N VAL A 63 -15.37 -6.20 -10.09
CA VAL A 63 -15.93 -6.86 -8.90
C VAL A 63 -16.25 -5.89 -7.76
N GLU A 64 -16.39 -4.59 -8.05
CA GLU A 64 -16.63 -3.52 -7.08
C GLU A 64 -17.66 -3.92 -6.00
N ARG A 65 -17.20 -3.96 -4.74
CA ARG A 65 -17.96 -4.30 -3.51
C ARG A 65 -18.49 -5.74 -3.44
N ALA A 66 -18.18 -6.60 -4.40
CA ALA A 66 -18.72 -7.97 -4.45
C ALA A 66 -18.17 -8.86 -3.32
N GLY A 67 -16.98 -8.54 -2.80
CA GLY A 67 -16.31 -9.23 -1.70
C GLY A 67 -16.57 -8.65 -0.31
N ASP A 68 -17.38 -7.60 -0.20
CA ASP A 68 -17.52 -6.85 1.05
C ASP A 68 -18.23 -7.65 2.15
N HIS A 69 -17.67 -7.59 3.36
CA HIS A 69 -18.20 -8.22 4.55
C HIS A 69 -18.14 -7.27 5.75
N GLU A 70 -19.25 -6.56 6.01
CA GLU A 70 -19.40 -5.63 7.16
C GLU A 70 -18.98 -6.24 8.49
N ASN A 71 -19.35 -7.50 8.75
CA ASN A 71 -19.04 -8.18 10.01
C ASN A 71 -17.87 -9.16 9.84
N SER A 72 -16.78 -8.72 9.19
CA SER A 72 -15.60 -9.53 8.95
C SER A 72 -14.98 -9.99 10.28
N PRO A 73 -14.83 -11.31 10.53
CA PRO A 73 -14.14 -11.78 11.73
C PRO A 73 -12.60 -11.76 11.57
N TYR A 74 -12.10 -11.34 10.41
CA TYR A 74 -10.68 -11.44 10.03
C TYR A 74 -10.03 -10.09 9.80
N PHE A 75 -10.79 -9.10 9.33
CA PHE A 75 -10.30 -7.77 8.98
C PHE A 75 -11.12 -6.72 9.69
N ALA A 76 -10.44 -5.73 10.24
CA ALA A 76 -11.08 -4.50 10.67
C ALA A 76 -11.16 -3.55 9.47
N HIS A 77 -12.19 -2.72 9.43
CA HIS A 77 -12.48 -1.82 8.31
C HIS A 77 -12.33 -0.36 8.75
N PRO A 78 -11.11 0.11 9.07
CA PRO A 78 -10.95 1.46 9.58
C PRO A 78 -11.29 2.48 8.49
N ASP A 79 -12.03 3.54 8.82
CA ASP A 79 -12.33 4.65 7.90
C ASP A 79 -11.08 5.51 7.61
N VAL A 80 -10.18 4.99 6.76
CA VAL A 80 -8.91 5.62 6.40
C VAL A 80 -9.14 7.00 5.76
N TYR A 81 -10.19 7.14 4.94
CA TYR A 81 -10.50 8.39 4.26
C TYR A 81 -10.67 9.56 5.25
N ASN A 82 -11.46 9.37 6.31
CA ASN A 82 -11.71 10.39 7.32
C ASN A 82 -10.70 10.39 8.48
N MET A 83 -9.62 9.59 8.44
CA MET A 83 -8.60 9.60 9.49
C MET A 83 -7.86 10.93 9.55
N GLU A 84 -7.56 11.35 10.77
CA GLU A 84 -6.73 12.51 11.05
C GLU A 84 -5.42 12.06 11.68
N SER A 85 -4.33 12.77 11.39
CA SER A 85 -3.03 12.47 12.00
C SER A 85 -3.09 12.65 13.53
N THR A 86 -2.37 11.79 14.25
CA THR A 86 -2.29 11.76 15.72
C THR A 86 -0.83 11.87 16.17
N ASP A 87 -0.58 11.66 17.47
CA ASP A 87 0.80 11.57 17.98
C ASP A 87 1.55 10.33 17.44
N THR A 88 0.83 9.30 16.95
CA THR A 88 1.43 8.03 16.47
C THR A 88 1.22 7.79 14.98
N LEU A 89 0.14 8.33 14.42
CA LEU A 89 -0.26 8.21 13.01
C LEU A 89 0.06 9.49 12.23
N THR A 90 0.82 9.35 11.15
CA THR A 90 0.86 10.34 10.07
C THR A 90 0.03 9.81 8.91
N VAL A 91 -0.94 10.57 8.43
CA VAL A 91 -1.82 10.17 7.31
C VAL A 91 -2.16 11.35 6.40
N LEU A 92 -2.22 11.09 5.10
CA LEU A 92 -2.71 12.01 4.09
C LEU A 92 -4.26 12.02 4.14
N HIS A 93 -4.81 12.90 4.98
CA HIS A 93 -6.25 13.02 5.21
C HIS A 93 -7.03 13.26 3.90
N ASN A 94 -8.14 12.53 3.70
CA ASN A 94 -8.98 12.55 2.50
C ASN A 94 -8.26 12.22 1.19
N PHE A 95 -7.18 11.43 1.22
CA PHE A 95 -6.60 10.86 -0.01
C PHE A 95 -7.65 10.02 -0.72
N LYS A 96 -7.88 10.21 -2.02
CA LYS A 96 -8.93 9.48 -2.76
C LYS A 96 -8.40 8.25 -3.46
N THR A 97 -9.26 7.26 -3.66
CA THR A 97 -8.90 5.95 -4.22
C THR A 97 -9.62 5.65 -5.53
N GLN A 98 -9.04 4.81 -6.36
CA GLN A 98 -9.66 4.25 -7.56
C GLN A 98 -9.22 2.80 -7.71
N GLN A 99 -10.15 1.89 -8.03
CA GLN A 99 -9.80 0.52 -8.40
C GLN A 99 -9.34 0.51 -9.86
N GLN A 100 -8.29 -0.22 -10.21
CA GLN A 100 -7.81 -0.26 -11.59
C GLN A 100 -8.82 -0.95 -12.51
N THR A 101 -8.98 -0.41 -13.72
CA THR A 101 -9.95 -0.92 -14.72
C THR A 101 -9.38 -1.97 -15.67
N SER A 102 -8.22 -2.55 -15.32
CA SER A 102 -7.63 -3.67 -16.05
C SER A 102 -6.70 -4.47 -15.16
N GLU A 103 -6.37 -5.71 -15.52
CA GLU A 103 -5.39 -6.55 -14.78
C GLU A 103 -3.93 -6.04 -14.77
N TRP A 104 -3.62 -4.93 -15.44
CA TRP A 104 -2.23 -4.45 -15.58
C TRP A 104 -2.02 -2.97 -15.22
N SER A 105 -3.08 -2.20 -14.99
CA SER A 105 -2.98 -0.74 -14.84
C SER A 105 -2.60 -0.25 -13.43
N CYS A 106 -2.28 -1.12 -12.46
CA CYS A 106 -1.94 -0.75 -11.08
C CYS A 106 -1.00 0.47 -10.94
N GLY A 107 0.07 0.52 -11.73
CA GLY A 107 1.03 1.63 -11.70
C GLY A 107 0.46 2.94 -12.24
N VAL A 108 -0.38 2.84 -13.27
CA VAL A 108 -1.06 3.97 -13.89
C VAL A 108 -2.15 4.51 -12.95
N THR A 109 -2.96 3.63 -12.35
CA THR A 109 -3.99 4.01 -11.37
C THR A 109 -3.37 4.60 -10.11
N SER A 110 -2.21 4.08 -9.66
CA SER A 110 -1.44 4.67 -8.55
C SER A 110 -0.98 6.10 -8.87
N ALA A 111 -0.45 6.33 -10.08
CA ALA A 111 -0.10 7.69 -10.52
C ALA A 111 -1.33 8.60 -10.59
N LEU A 112 -2.46 8.10 -11.10
CA LEU A 112 -3.75 8.81 -11.15
C LEU A 112 -4.19 9.28 -9.76
N MET A 113 -4.13 8.41 -8.76
CA MET A 113 -4.48 8.77 -7.37
C MET A 113 -3.55 9.85 -6.80
N VAL A 114 -2.24 9.79 -7.10
CA VAL A 114 -1.28 10.82 -6.71
C VAL A 114 -1.56 12.16 -7.41
N LEU A 115 -1.94 12.15 -8.68
CA LEU A 115 -2.33 13.37 -9.40
C LEU A 115 -3.60 13.99 -8.82
N GLU A 116 -4.59 13.17 -8.45
CA GLU A 116 -5.80 13.64 -7.76
C GLU A 116 -5.46 14.26 -6.40
N TRP A 117 -4.56 13.66 -5.63
CA TRP A 117 -4.10 14.20 -4.34
C TRP A 117 -3.57 15.63 -4.44
N TYR A 118 -2.84 15.94 -5.51
CA TYR A 118 -2.29 17.27 -5.74
C TYR A 118 -3.24 18.22 -6.51
N ASP A 119 -4.49 17.80 -6.80
CA ASP A 119 -5.45 18.55 -7.63
C ASP A 119 -4.90 18.84 -9.05
N MET A 120 -4.11 17.89 -9.57
CA MET A 120 -3.41 17.95 -10.86
C MET A 120 -3.86 16.87 -11.86
N LEU A 121 -4.88 16.08 -11.51
CA LEU A 121 -5.44 15.05 -12.40
C LEU A 121 -6.04 15.65 -13.68
N GLY A 122 -6.79 16.75 -13.57
CA GLY A 122 -7.35 17.44 -14.73
C GLY A 122 -8.19 16.52 -15.64
N ASP A 123 -7.83 16.47 -16.93
CA ASP A 123 -8.50 15.62 -17.93
C ASP A 123 -7.79 14.26 -18.12
N TRP A 124 -6.73 13.98 -17.36
CA TRP A 124 -6.01 12.70 -17.42
C TRP A 124 -6.90 11.57 -16.88
N ASN A 125 -6.72 10.38 -17.44
CA ASN A 125 -7.39 9.14 -17.05
C ASN A 125 -6.43 7.96 -17.24
N GLU A 126 -6.82 6.74 -16.84
CA GLU A 126 -5.94 5.57 -16.97
C GLU A 126 -5.42 5.34 -18.40
N GLU A 127 -6.27 5.52 -19.42
CA GLU A 127 -5.85 5.34 -20.83
C GLU A 127 -4.77 6.36 -21.23
N THR A 128 -5.04 7.64 -21.03
CA THR A 128 -4.15 8.74 -21.45
C THR A 128 -2.86 8.80 -20.63
N LEU A 129 -2.88 8.39 -19.36
CA LEU A 129 -1.67 8.23 -18.56
C LEU A 129 -0.87 7.01 -19.00
N ALA A 130 -1.53 5.90 -19.34
CA ALA A 130 -0.85 4.72 -19.87
C ALA A 130 -0.13 5.00 -21.20
N GLU A 131 -0.66 5.90 -22.03
CA GLU A 131 -0.05 6.34 -23.30
C GLU A 131 1.25 7.14 -23.12
N LEU A 132 1.52 7.70 -21.92
CA LEU A 132 2.76 8.44 -21.64
C LEU A 132 3.97 7.52 -21.48
N ARG A 133 3.74 6.25 -21.15
CA ARG A 133 4.81 5.26 -20.96
C ARG A 133 5.54 5.01 -22.28
N HIS A 134 6.86 4.99 -22.24
CA HIS A 134 7.63 4.60 -23.43
C HIS A 134 7.35 3.14 -23.83
N SER A 135 7.54 2.83 -25.13
CA SER A 135 7.34 1.48 -25.65
C SER A 135 8.47 0.52 -25.25
N LEU A 136 8.10 -0.67 -24.81
CA LEU A 136 9.03 -1.78 -24.50
C LEU A 136 9.32 -2.67 -25.72
N ASP A 137 8.84 -2.31 -26.92
CA ASP A 137 9.05 -3.12 -28.14
C ASP A 137 10.55 -3.26 -28.46
N GLY A 138 11.02 -4.50 -28.62
CA GLY A 138 12.43 -4.78 -28.88
C GLY A 138 13.35 -4.69 -27.66
N THR A 139 12.80 -4.52 -26.45
CA THR A 139 13.52 -4.64 -25.17
C THR A 139 13.42 -6.06 -24.60
N GLU A 140 14.08 -6.34 -23.47
CA GLU A 140 13.93 -7.60 -22.75
C GLU A 140 12.53 -7.79 -22.14
N LEU A 141 11.77 -6.70 -21.99
CA LEU A 141 10.40 -6.68 -21.47
C LEU A 141 9.32 -6.56 -22.57
N GLU A 142 9.65 -6.89 -23.83
CA GLU A 142 8.66 -6.85 -24.91
C GLU A 142 7.41 -7.68 -24.57
N GLY A 143 6.23 -7.04 -24.63
CA GLY A 143 4.95 -7.65 -24.27
C GLY A 143 4.62 -7.67 -22.78
N TYR A 144 5.47 -7.12 -21.90
CA TYR A 144 5.13 -6.87 -20.51
C TYR A 144 4.06 -5.76 -20.42
N PRO A 145 2.89 -6.02 -19.79
CA PRO A 145 1.78 -5.07 -19.82
C PRO A 145 1.84 -4.03 -18.70
N GLY A 146 2.40 -4.42 -17.54
CA GLY A 146 2.49 -3.58 -16.34
C GLY A 146 3.45 -2.40 -16.50
N THR A 147 3.56 -1.58 -15.47
CA THR A 147 4.37 -0.35 -15.48
C THR A 147 5.69 -0.58 -14.75
N THR A 148 6.81 -0.32 -15.43
CA THR A 148 8.15 -0.31 -14.81
C THR A 148 8.36 0.99 -14.01
N LEU A 149 9.41 1.07 -13.19
CA LEU A 149 9.72 2.33 -12.49
C LEU A 149 10.09 3.44 -13.49
N ALA A 150 10.85 3.13 -14.53
CA ALA A 150 11.17 4.09 -15.59
C ALA A 150 9.91 4.61 -16.30
N GLN A 151 8.96 3.73 -16.61
CA GLN A 151 7.68 4.14 -17.18
C GLN A 151 6.80 4.92 -16.20
N ALA A 152 6.88 4.65 -14.88
CA ALA A 152 6.20 5.47 -13.88
C ALA A 152 6.77 6.89 -13.86
N VAL A 153 8.09 7.05 -14.03
CA VAL A 153 8.73 8.36 -14.23
C VAL A 153 8.21 9.05 -15.49
N ASP A 154 8.12 8.36 -16.63
CA ASP A 154 7.57 8.93 -17.87
C ASP A 154 6.17 9.54 -17.69
N ILE A 155 5.32 8.90 -16.87
CA ILE A 155 3.97 9.39 -16.59
C ILE A 155 4.05 10.78 -15.94
N PHE A 156 4.82 10.93 -14.87
CA PHE A 156 4.94 12.22 -14.17
C PHE A 156 5.69 13.27 -14.98
N GLU A 157 6.71 12.89 -15.76
CA GLU A 157 7.39 13.80 -16.68
C GLU A 157 6.46 14.26 -17.82
N GLY A 158 5.64 13.36 -18.34
CA GLY A 158 4.67 13.62 -19.40
C GLY A 158 3.52 14.51 -18.97
N VAL A 159 3.01 14.32 -17.74
CA VAL A 159 2.07 15.26 -17.10
C VAL A 159 2.75 16.61 -16.85
N GLY A 160 3.99 16.56 -16.35
CA GLY A 160 4.84 17.71 -16.06
C GLY A 160 4.48 18.42 -14.75
N GLY A 161 5.42 19.25 -14.27
CA GLY A 161 5.22 20.06 -13.06
C GLY A 161 5.57 19.35 -11.75
N PHE A 162 6.35 18.27 -11.79
CA PHE A 162 6.78 17.50 -10.62
C PHE A 162 8.30 17.46 -10.49
N ASP A 163 8.79 17.56 -9.26
CA ASP A 163 10.08 17.02 -8.84
C ASP A 163 9.87 15.54 -8.47
N ILE A 164 10.74 14.67 -8.99
CA ILE A 164 10.62 13.22 -8.84
C ILE A 164 11.83 12.69 -8.08
N VAL A 165 11.59 11.91 -7.04
CA VAL A 165 12.59 11.13 -6.30
C VAL A 165 12.25 9.66 -6.47
N THR A 166 13.24 8.82 -6.77
CA THR A 166 13.06 7.39 -6.98
C THR A 166 14.12 6.56 -6.27
N THR A 167 14.03 5.24 -6.40
CA THR A 167 15.07 4.29 -5.99
C THR A 167 16.47 4.63 -6.51
N GLU A 168 16.59 5.25 -7.68
CA GLU A 168 17.90 5.66 -8.22
C GLU A 168 18.63 6.69 -7.34
N ASP A 169 17.87 7.51 -6.60
CA ASP A 169 18.41 8.50 -5.67
C ASP A 169 18.84 7.88 -4.33
N TYR A 170 18.42 6.63 -4.07
CA TYR A 170 18.63 5.88 -2.83
C TYR A 170 19.27 4.51 -3.11
N PRO A 171 20.54 4.47 -3.58
CA PRO A 171 21.20 3.22 -3.99
C PRO A 171 21.44 2.21 -2.84
N ASP A 172 21.35 2.67 -1.59
CA ASP A 172 21.44 1.82 -0.39
C ASP A 172 20.06 1.37 0.13
N GLY A 173 18.97 1.72 -0.57
CA GLY A 173 17.58 1.49 -0.18
C GLY A 173 17.00 2.59 0.71
N ILE A 174 15.72 2.44 1.04
CA ILE A 174 14.97 3.32 1.94
C ILE A 174 14.52 2.57 3.20
N TRP A 175 14.24 3.32 4.26
CA TRP A 175 13.79 2.79 5.55
C TRP A 175 12.52 3.51 6.01
N MET A 176 11.96 3.08 7.16
CA MET A 176 10.75 3.67 7.73
C MET A 176 10.88 5.19 7.92
N GLU A 177 12.08 5.69 8.26
CA GLU A 177 12.32 7.12 8.48
C GLU A 177 12.18 7.96 7.22
N ASP A 178 12.57 7.44 6.05
CA ASP A 178 12.42 8.13 4.77
C ASP A 178 10.94 8.29 4.41
N ILE A 179 10.18 7.20 4.55
CA ILE A 179 8.73 7.18 4.27
C ILE A 179 7.99 8.13 5.21
N GLN A 180 8.30 8.08 6.51
CA GLN A 180 7.75 9.03 7.48
C GLN A 180 8.08 10.48 7.14
N GLY A 181 9.31 10.75 6.68
CA GLY A 181 9.74 12.07 6.23
C GLY A 181 8.88 12.61 5.08
N TRP A 182 8.67 11.80 4.04
CA TRP A 182 7.82 12.19 2.90
C TRP A 182 6.36 12.39 3.31
N LEU A 183 5.79 11.48 4.11
CA LEU A 183 4.42 11.62 4.60
C LEU A 183 4.23 12.87 5.46
N ALA A 184 5.21 13.23 6.29
CA ALA A 184 5.19 14.46 7.10
C ALA A 184 5.24 15.74 6.24
N GLU A 185 5.79 15.65 5.02
CA GLU A 185 5.76 16.71 4.02
C GLU A 185 4.46 16.71 3.18
N GLY A 186 3.53 15.78 3.43
CA GLY A 186 2.30 15.62 2.65
C GLY A 186 2.50 14.92 1.32
N LYS A 187 3.60 14.16 1.16
CA LYS A 187 3.97 13.49 -0.09
C LYS A 187 3.58 12.00 -0.03
N PRO A 188 2.66 11.53 -0.89
CA PRO A 188 2.40 10.11 -1.06
C PRO A 188 3.63 9.40 -1.65
N VAL A 189 3.82 8.13 -1.28
CA VAL A 189 4.96 7.32 -1.75
C VAL A 189 4.43 6.15 -2.57
N MET A 190 4.61 6.20 -3.89
CA MET A 190 4.30 5.05 -4.74
C MET A 190 5.33 3.96 -4.52
N ILE A 191 4.89 2.72 -4.35
CA ILE A 191 5.76 1.55 -4.16
C ILE A 191 5.38 0.44 -5.14
N CYS A 192 6.37 -0.29 -5.65
CA CYS A 192 6.19 -1.47 -6.49
C CYS A 192 6.91 -2.68 -5.91
N TRP A 193 6.16 -3.71 -5.54
CA TRP A 193 6.71 -4.88 -4.86
C TRP A 193 6.01 -6.16 -5.27
N ASN A 194 6.55 -7.30 -4.86
CA ASN A 194 6.12 -8.63 -5.30
C ASN A 194 4.70 -9.05 -4.88
N ASP A 195 3.91 -8.16 -4.27
CA ASP A 195 2.50 -8.43 -4.04
C ASP A 195 1.80 -8.71 -5.38
N TRP A 196 0.89 -9.68 -5.41
CA TRP A 196 0.30 -10.22 -6.65
C TRP A 196 1.30 -10.70 -7.74
N GLY A 197 2.60 -10.86 -7.41
CA GLY A 197 3.65 -11.14 -8.39
C GLY A 197 4.24 -9.90 -9.07
N GLY A 198 3.84 -8.70 -8.61
CA GLY A 198 4.29 -7.40 -9.05
C GLY A 198 3.13 -6.40 -9.04
N HIS A 199 3.12 -5.49 -8.07
CA HIS A 199 1.99 -4.60 -7.84
C HIS A 199 2.42 -3.21 -7.39
N TRP A 200 1.72 -2.19 -7.90
CA TRP A 200 1.91 -0.79 -7.51
C TRP A 200 0.80 -0.34 -6.57
N GLN A 201 1.20 0.34 -5.50
CA GLN A 201 0.31 0.92 -4.50
C GLN A 201 0.89 2.26 -4.03
N VAL A 202 0.11 3.02 -3.27
CA VAL A 202 0.54 4.32 -2.72
C VAL A 202 0.51 4.27 -1.20
N ILE A 203 1.66 4.39 -0.53
CA ILE A 203 1.68 4.62 0.92
C ILE A 203 1.17 6.04 1.18
N ILE A 204 0.13 6.12 2.00
CA ILE A 204 -0.55 7.37 2.38
C ILE A 204 -0.58 7.57 3.90
N GLY A 205 -0.10 6.60 4.67
CA GLY A 205 0.01 6.75 6.12
C GLY A 205 0.99 5.77 6.76
N TYR A 206 1.41 6.13 7.97
CA TYR A 206 2.29 5.36 8.83
C TYR A 206 1.84 5.52 10.28
N ASP A 207 1.57 4.42 10.97
CA ASP A 207 1.28 4.41 12.41
C ASP A 207 2.38 3.65 13.15
N THR A 208 3.01 4.32 14.11
CA THR A 208 3.99 3.72 15.05
C THR A 208 3.33 2.87 16.14
N MET A 209 1.99 2.86 16.17
CA MET A 209 1.16 2.24 17.20
C MET A 209 1.46 2.74 18.63
N GLY A 210 2.28 3.80 18.76
CA GLY A 210 2.76 4.34 20.02
C GLY A 210 3.69 3.40 20.81
N THR A 211 4.31 2.42 20.16
CA THR A 211 5.22 1.47 20.84
C THR A 211 6.70 1.76 20.55
N GLU A 212 7.59 1.16 21.35
CA GLU A 212 9.04 1.29 21.13
C GLU A 212 9.57 0.33 20.05
N THR A 213 8.78 -0.66 19.62
CA THR A 213 9.22 -1.68 18.65
C THR A 213 8.57 -1.40 17.31
N GLU A 214 9.31 -1.56 16.22
CA GLU A 214 8.79 -1.28 14.86
C GLU A 214 8.04 -2.48 14.25
N GLN A 215 7.86 -3.56 15.01
CA GLN A 215 7.29 -4.84 14.55
C GLN A 215 5.77 -4.76 14.36
N ASP A 216 5.11 -3.87 15.11
CA ASP A 216 3.68 -3.62 15.03
C ASP A 216 3.33 -2.35 14.25
N ASP A 217 4.32 -1.59 13.80
CA ASP A 217 4.12 -0.44 12.91
C ASP A 217 3.40 -0.88 11.62
N VAL A 218 2.54 -0.01 11.12
CA VAL A 218 1.75 -0.28 9.91
C VAL A 218 1.85 0.84 8.89
N PHE A 219 1.89 0.45 7.61
CA PHE A 219 1.59 1.34 6.50
C PHE A 219 0.10 1.29 6.18
N LEU A 220 -0.48 2.46 5.96
CA LEU A 220 -1.76 2.61 5.28
C LEU A 220 -1.48 2.88 3.80
N VAL A 221 -2.07 2.09 2.93
CA VAL A 221 -1.91 2.24 1.47
C VAL A 221 -3.24 2.58 0.81
N ALA A 222 -3.20 3.38 -0.25
CA ALA A 222 -4.22 3.38 -1.29
C ALA A 222 -3.84 2.32 -2.32
N ASP A 223 -4.71 1.33 -2.50
CA ASP A 223 -4.48 0.14 -3.30
C ASP A 223 -5.45 0.09 -4.50
N PRO A 224 -4.95 0.16 -5.74
CA PRO A 224 -5.80 0.04 -6.91
C PRO A 224 -6.34 -1.37 -7.16
N TYR A 225 -5.89 -2.40 -6.44
CA TYR A 225 -6.38 -3.78 -6.55
C TYR A 225 -6.93 -4.32 -5.21
N ASP A 226 -7.55 -3.46 -4.43
CA ASP A 226 -8.14 -3.79 -3.14
C ASP A 226 -9.37 -4.71 -3.28
N THR A 227 -9.15 -6.02 -3.29
CA THR A 227 -10.20 -7.02 -3.48
C THR A 227 -10.23 -8.09 -2.39
N THR A 228 -9.41 -7.96 -1.34
CA THR A 228 -9.09 -9.09 -0.45
C THR A 228 -9.18 -8.84 1.05
N ASP A 229 -9.51 -7.63 1.49
CA ASP A 229 -9.65 -7.28 2.91
C ASP A 229 -11.11 -7.28 3.40
N HIS A 230 -12.06 -7.56 2.50
CA HIS A 230 -13.51 -7.55 2.71
C HIS A 230 -14.15 -6.15 2.85
N ASN A 231 -13.50 -5.11 2.38
CA ASN A 231 -14.11 -3.81 2.13
C ASN A 231 -13.36 -3.16 0.98
N GLN A 232 -13.90 -3.29 -0.24
CA GLN A 232 -13.28 -2.70 -1.42
C GLN A 232 -13.47 -1.17 -1.42
N ASP A 233 -12.83 -0.46 -0.51
CA ASP A 233 -12.82 1.00 -0.40
C ASP A 233 -11.55 1.60 -1.01
N GLY A 234 -10.60 0.75 -1.40
CA GLY A 234 -9.34 1.11 -2.03
C GLY A 234 -8.23 1.37 -1.03
N TYR A 235 -8.38 1.01 0.24
CA TYR A 235 -7.32 1.11 1.23
C TYR A 235 -6.85 -0.27 1.69
N GLY A 236 -5.59 -0.32 2.11
CA GLY A 236 -5.00 -1.53 2.68
C GLY A 236 -4.12 -1.22 3.88
N VAL A 237 -3.89 -2.23 4.72
CA VAL A 237 -3.00 -2.14 5.88
C VAL A 237 -1.93 -3.21 5.78
N TYR A 238 -0.66 -2.80 5.74
CA TYR A 238 0.49 -3.71 5.76
C TYR A 238 1.33 -3.52 7.01
N ALA A 239 1.87 -4.61 7.54
CA ALA A 239 2.92 -4.55 8.55
C ALA A 239 4.18 -3.90 7.93
N ALA A 240 4.60 -2.76 8.48
CA ALA A 240 5.60 -1.89 7.86
C ALA A 240 6.98 -2.56 7.77
N GLU A 241 7.45 -3.13 8.88
CA GLU A 241 8.72 -3.87 8.91
C GLU A 241 8.70 -5.04 7.92
N ARG A 242 7.61 -5.81 7.90
CA ARG A 242 7.49 -6.96 7.00
C ARG A 242 7.55 -6.55 5.53
N LEU A 243 6.88 -5.46 5.17
CA LEU A 243 6.92 -4.94 3.80
C LEU A 243 8.36 -4.59 3.42
N LEU A 244 9.05 -3.77 4.23
CA LEU A 244 10.43 -3.34 3.93
C LEU A 244 11.41 -4.52 3.78
N TYR A 245 11.29 -5.56 4.60
CA TYR A 245 12.12 -6.76 4.47
C TYR A 245 11.80 -7.63 3.24
N ASN A 246 10.63 -7.47 2.63
CA ASN A 246 10.22 -8.16 1.41
C ASN A 246 10.11 -7.21 0.21
N PHE A 247 10.61 -5.97 0.32
CA PHE A 247 10.41 -4.96 -0.71
C PHE A 247 11.32 -5.20 -1.92
N THR A 248 10.88 -6.11 -2.79
CA THR A 248 11.59 -6.53 -3.99
C THR A 248 10.58 -7.02 -5.04
N MET A 249 11.01 -7.04 -6.29
CA MET A 249 10.34 -7.62 -7.45
C MET A 249 11.07 -8.89 -7.94
N TYR A 250 12.04 -9.41 -7.15
CA TYR A 250 12.77 -10.65 -7.44
C TYR A 250 13.43 -10.72 -8.83
N GLY A 251 13.90 -9.59 -9.35
CA GLY A 251 14.54 -9.53 -10.67
C GLY A 251 13.55 -9.41 -11.85
N ALA A 252 12.32 -8.93 -11.61
CA ALA A 252 11.32 -8.79 -12.67
C ALA A 252 11.69 -7.77 -13.75
N PHE A 253 12.43 -6.70 -13.39
CA PHE A 253 12.84 -5.67 -14.35
C PHE A 253 14.37 -5.54 -14.43
N PRO A 254 14.91 -5.24 -15.63
CA PRO A 254 16.31 -4.88 -15.79
C PRO A 254 16.60 -3.50 -15.17
N GLU A 255 17.88 -3.23 -14.89
CA GLU A 255 18.35 -1.95 -14.31
C GLU A 255 17.92 -0.72 -15.13
N GLU A 256 17.87 -0.85 -16.47
CA GLU A 256 17.44 0.23 -17.37
C GLU A 256 15.95 0.59 -17.24
N GLU A 257 15.15 -0.27 -16.62
CA GLU A 257 13.72 -0.05 -16.34
C GLU A 257 13.47 0.24 -14.84
N GLY A 258 14.54 0.60 -14.12
CA GLY A 258 14.53 0.99 -12.71
C GLY A 258 14.87 -0.12 -11.73
N GLY A 259 15.29 -1.30 -12.21
CA GLY A 259 15.78 -2.38 -11.36
C GLY A 259 14.68 -3.14 -10.64
N SER A 260 15.01 -3.81 -9.53
CA SER A 260 14.08 -4.77 -8.90
C SER A 260 13.92 -4.69 -7.40
N ASP A 261 14.73 -3.90 -6.69
CA ASP A 261 14.70 -3.87 -5.23
C ASP A 261 14.22 -2.50 -4.74
N MET A 262 13.33 -2.49 -3.76
CA MET A 262 12.75 -1.28 -3.15
C MET A 262 12.30 -0.24 -4.19
N LEU A 263 11.51 -0.67 -5.19
CA LEU A 263 11.04 0.22 -6.23
C LEU A 263 10.03 1.22 -5.66
N PHE A 264 10.41 2.49 -5.61
CA PHE A 264 9.54 3.55 -5.15
C PHE A 264 9.67 4.80 -6.03
N LEU A 265 8.61 5.61 -6.00
CA LEU A 265 8.56 6.91 -6.66
C LEU A 265 7.80 7.89 -5.76
N VAL A 266 8.42 9.03 -5.49
CA VAL A 266 7.81 10.18 -4.81
C VAL A 266 7.80 11.35 -5.78
N ALA A 267 6.63 11.62 -6.36
CA ALA A 267 6.39 12.82 -7.15
C ALA A 267 5.83 13.92 -6.24
N SER A 268 6.37 15.12 -6.34
CA SER A 268 5.86 16.29 -5.62
C SER A 268 5.85 17.53 -6.52
N PRO A 269 4.81 18.40 -6.44
CA PRO A 269 4.74 19.58 -7.30
C PRO A 269 6.02 20.43 -7.23
N ALA A 270 6.58 20.76 -8.39
CA ALA A 270 7.77 21.60 -8.48
C ALA A 270 7.47 23.04 -7.99
N ALA A 271 8.44 23.65 -7.31
CA ALA A 271 8.32 24.97 -6.69
C ALA A 271 8.27 26.17 -7.66
#